data_AF-A0A1F5ZL64-F1
#
_entry.id   AF-A0A1F5ZL64-F1
#
_cell.length_a   1.000
_cell.length_b   1.000
_cell.length_c   1.000
_cell.angle_alpha   90.00
_cell.angle_beta   90.00
_cell.angle_gamma   90.00
#
_symmetry.space_group_name_H-M   'P 1'
#
loop_
_entity.id
_entity.type
_entity.pdbx_description
1 polymer ?
#
loop_
_entity_poly.entity_id
_entity_poly.type
_entity_poly.pdbx_seq_one_letter_code
_entity_poly.pdbx_strand_id
1 'polypeptide(L)'
;MIYFHLEIKMENQISMGDQNTQQIVQNDVSQPINIQEKPKVNYLMISGVILSCLIVFGLGGYYLGKQSSNKNLVSRANLTQIVSPTPITTADPTTNWKTYNNKNLGFELKYPPSVQIDKELNDQYNRATIFKGGSVHFEVMLRKTGDITLDKYYFMDSPIVRKTTLDNIPANIYELPNGYCDGPSCSEPYIAFVAKYGSDLYHLSFFGDAKMSDEENQILSTFKFLDKPSPTSTTTIPSITIKYSPKTNWQTYTDEIAKFSFQYNTNPTQPYNLHQSLGKNEAGKNVMIMGCNTPPNGQEVCLEQYTVTIYSNYNGGSRRDWMSKNINDYPNCQRYYTDVSVVGKNAMLATSDCSSWGETYVLVPNGSQMVVFLTKGYSRNDTTGKITLQAWINEVLSTFKFNQ
;
A
#
# COMPACT_ATOMS: atom_id res chain seq x y z
N MET A 1 5.30 -2.25 -20.43
CA MET A 1 5.41 -0.78 -20.51
C MET A 1 4.07 -0.24 -20.98
N ILE A 2 3.44 0.62 -20.18
CA ILE A 2 2.66 1.83 -20.51
C ILE A 2 2.23 2.36 -19.13
N TYR A 3 2.68 3.56 -18.77
CA TYR A 3 2.37 4.23 -17.51
C TYR A 3 1.18 5.17 -17.76
N PHE A 4 0.13 5.10 -16.93
CA PHE A 4 -0.85 6.18 -16.83
C PHE A 4 -0.32 7.23 -15.84
N HIS A 5 0.01 8.41 -16.37
CA HIS A 5 0.31 9.62 -15.62
C HIS A 5 -0.98 10.46 -15.60
N LEU A 6 -1.71 10.45 -14.50
CA LEU A 6 -2.86 11.34 -14.31
C LEU A 6 -2.40 12.61 -13.60
N GLU A 7 -2.03 13.63 -14.37
CA GLU A 7 -2.01 15.01 -13.87
C GLU A 7 -3.44 15.56 -13.88
N ILE A 8 -4.05 15.67 -12.71
CA ILE A 8 -5.30 16.44 -12.56
C ILE A 8 -4.89 17.88 -12.21
N LYS A 9 -4.83 18.75 -13.23
CA LYS A 9 -4.84 20.20 -13.02
C LYS A 9 -6.23 20.63 -12.57
N MET A 10 -6.36 21.04 -11.32
CA MET A 10 -7.52 21.78 -10.84
C MET A 10 -7.40 23.24 -11.32
N GLU A 11 -8.12 23.61 -12.36
CA GLU A 11 -8.41 25.01 -12.68
C GLU A 11 -9.68 25.44 -11.92
N ASN A 12 -9.48 26.25 -10.88
CA ASN A 12 -10.55 27.04 -10.28
C ASN A 12 -10.91 28.17 -11.26
N GLN A 13 -12.04 28.07 -11.95
CA GLN A 13 -12.63 29.23 -12.62
C GLN A 13 -13.63 29.91 -11.69
N ILE A 14 -13.19 31.03 -11.12
CA ILE A 14 -14.04 32.05 -10.52
C ILE A 14 -14.61 32.86 -11.69
N SER A 15 -15.92 32.80 -11.88
CA SER A 15 -16.64 33.68 -12.80
C SER A 15 -16.81 35.05 -12.16
N MET A 16 -16.11 36.06 -12.69
CA MET A 16 -16.48 37.46 -12.55
C MET A 16 -16.93 37.96 -13.93
N GLY A 17 -18.14 38.50 -13.98
CA GLY A 17 -18.64 39.16 -15.17
C GLY A 17 -17.88 40.46 -15.44
N ASP A 18 -17.73 40.80 -16.71
CA ASP A 18 -18.25 42.06 -17.22
C ASP A 18 -18.31 42.09 -18.74
N GLN A 19 -19.22 42.93 -19.20
CA GLN A 19 -19.73 43.08 -20.55
C GLN A 19 -18.65 43.47 -21.57
N ASN A 20 -18.76 42.96 -22.80
CA ASN A 20 -18.55 43.84 -23.95
C ASN A 20 -19.31 43.39 -25.19
N THR A 21 -20.02 44.38 -25.73
CA THR A 21 -20.93 44.36 -26.86
C THR A 21 -20.14 44.45 -28.16
N GLN A 22 -20.29 43.49 -29.08
CA GLN A 22 -20.17 43.74 -30.52
C GLN A 22 -21.17 42.85 -31.29
N GLN A 23 -22.20 43.50 -31.83
CA GLN A 23 -23.00 43.02 -32.95
C GLN A 23 -22.12 43.01 -34.21
N ILE A 24 -22.35 42.06 -35.12
CA ILE A 24 -22.42 42.27 -36.58
C ILE A 24 -22.89 40.96 -37.25
N VAL A 25 -23.99 41.11 -38.00
CA VAL A 25 -24.48 40.33 -39.16
C VAL A 25 -25.15 38.98 -38.90
N GLN A 26 -26.48 39.09 -38.89
CA GLN A 26 -27.49 38.08 -39.14
C GLN A 26 -27.40 37.55 -40.58
N ASN A 27 -27.29 36.23 -40.73
CA ASN A 27 -27.72 35.50 -41.92
C ASN A 27 -28.74 34.47 -41.48
N ASP A 28 -30.01 34.77 -41.74
CA ASP A 28 -31.14 33.86 -41.64
C ASP A 28 -30.98 32.74 -42.68
N VAL A 29 -30.82 31.51 -42.19
CA VAL A 29 -31.18 30.30 -42.95
C VAL A 29 -32.13 29.51 -42.07
N SER A 30 -33.42 29.70 -42.31
CA SER A 30 -34.51 28.91 -41.75
C SER A 30 -34.40 27.45 -42.18
N GLN A 31 -34.08 26.54 -41.26
CA GLN A 31 -34.33 25.10 -41.40
C GLN A 31 -35.69 24.75 -40.76
N PRO A 32 -36.53 23.91 -41.38
CA PRO A 32 -37.83 23.54 -40.83
C PRO A 32 -37.69 22.61 -39.62
N ILE A 33 -38.42 22.91 -38.55
CA ILE A 33 -38.58 22.06 -37.37
C ILE A 33 -39.41 20.83 -37.77
N ASN A 34 -38.80 19.65 -37.74
CA ASN A 34 -39.50 18.38 -37.91
C ASN A 34 -40.11 17.95 -36.56
N ILE A 35 -41.43 18.05 -36.43
CA ILE A 35 -42.16 17.54 -35.27
C ILE A 35 -42.26 16.02 -35.43
N GLN A 36 -41.43 15.29 -34.70
CA GLN A 36 -41.50 13.83 -34.62
C GLN A 36 -42.76 13.44 -33.83
N GLU A 37 -43.78 12.89 -34.53
CA GLU A 37 -44.97 12.33 -33.89
C GLU A 37 -44.59 11.14 -32.97
N LYS A 38 -45.08 11.20 -31.72
CA LYS A 38 -44.96 10.13 -30.72
C LYS A 38 -45.69 8.87 -31.22
N PRO A 39 -45.06 7.67 -31.20
CA PRO A 39 -45.70 6.45 -31.66
C PRO A 39 -46.88 6.10 -30.75
N LYS A 40 -48.06 5.88 -31.35
CA LYS A 40 -49.27 5.45 -30.65
C LYS A 40 -49.10 3.97 -30.26
N VAL A 41 -48.83 3.72 -28.98
CA VAL A 41 -48.77 2.37 -28.42
C VAL A 41 -50.16 1.74 -28.43
N ASN A 42 -50.28 0.58 -29.09
CA ASN A 42 -51.53 -0.18 -29.16
C ASN A 42 -51.71 -1.01 -27.88
N TYR A 43 -52.47 -0.47 -26.93
CA TYR A 43 -52.76 -1.11 -25.63
C TYR A 43 -53.42 -2.50 -25.77
N LEU A 44 -54.03 -2.80 -26.92
CA LEU A 44 -54.63 -4.11 -27.20
C LEU A 44 -53.56 -5.19 -27.40
N MET A 45 -52.39 -4.83 -27.95
CA MET A 45 -51.25 -5.74 -28.11
C MET A 45 -50.53 -5.97 -26.77
N ILE A 46 -50.43 -4.94 -25.94
CA ILE A 46 -49.81 -5.01 -24.60
C ILE A 46 -50.66 -5.90 -23.67
N SER A 47 -51.99 -5.79 -23.74
CA SER A 47 -52.91 -6.65 -22.98
C SER A 47 -52.76 -8.14 -23.34
N GLY A 48 -52.57 -8.46 -24.62
CA GLY A 48 -52.34 -9.83 -25.08
C GLY A 48 -51.03 -10.44 -24.54
N VAL A 49 -49.95 -9.67 -24.51
CA VAL A 49 -48.65 -10.13 -23.98
C VAL A 49 -48.73 -10.39 -22.48
N ILE A 50 -49.33 -9.48 -21.70
CA ILE A 50 -49.51 -9.65 -20.25
C ILE A 50 -50.34 -10.90 -19.94
N LEU A 51 -51.43 -11.13 -20.69
CA LEU A 51 -52.27 -12.31 -20.49
C LEU A 51 -51.50 -13.61 -20.81
N SER A 52 -50.67 -13.61 -21.86
CA SER A 52 -49.83 -14.76 -22.21
C SER A 52 -48.79 -15.08 -21.13
N CYS A 53 -48.12 -14.07 -20.57
CA CYS A 53 -47.17 -14.24 -19.48
C CYS A 53 -47.84 -14.78 -18.21
N LEU A 54 -49.04 -14.29 -17.85
CA LEU A 54 -49.77 -14.80 -16.69
C LEU A 54 -50.17 -16.28 -16.84
N ILE A 55 -50.48 -16.72 -18.06
CA ILE A 55 -50.81 -18.13 -18.32
C ILE A 55 -49.56 -19.01 -18.21
N VAL A 56 -48.44 -18.60 -18.82
CA VAL A 56 -47.18 -19.36 -18.81
C VAL A 56 -46.58 -19.44 -17.41
N PHE A 57 -46.50 -18.30 -16.70
CA PHE A 57 -45.92 -18.25 -15.36
C PHE A 57 -46.88 -18.74 -14.27
N GLY A 58 -48.19 -18.54 -14.43
CA GLY A 58 -49.20 -18.99 -13.47
C GLY A 58 -49.37 -20.51 -13.45
N LEU A 59 -49.52 -21.14 -14.62
CA LEU A 59 -49.64 -22.60 -14.71
C LEU A 59 -48.30 -23.31 -14.52
N GLY A 60 -47.22 -22.75 -15.09
CA GLY A 60 -45.86 -23.29 -14.95
C GLY A 60 -45.36 -23.25 -13.50
N GLY A 61 -45.56 -22.13 -12.80
CA GLY A 61 -45.17 -21.98 -11.40
C GLY A 61 -45.95 -22.90 -10.45
N TYR A 62 -47.25 -23.12 -10.72
CA TYR A 62 -48.08 -24.01 -9.89
C TYR A 62 -47.65 -25.48 -9.99
N TYR A 63 -47.30 -25.97 -11.19
CA TYR A 63 -46.87 -27.35 -11.38
C TYR A 63 -45.45 -27.62 -10.83
N LEU A 64 -44.52 -26.66 -10.97
CA LEU A 64 -43.17 -26.77 -10.41
C LEU A 64 -43.17 -26.68 -8.87
N GLY A 65 -44.06 -25.90 -8.27
CA GLY A 65 -44.19 -25.79 -6.81
C GLY A 65 -44.74 -27.04 -6.12
N LYS A 66 -45.51 -27.88 -6.83
CA LYS A 66 -46.12 -29.09 -6.27
C LYS A 66 -45.15 -30.28 -6.14
N GLN A 67 -43.96 -30.21 -6.74
CA GLN A 67 -42.95 -31.28 -6.72
C GLN A 67 -41.91 -31.13 -5.59
N SER A 68 -42.26 -30.51 -4.47
CA SER A 68 -41.40 -30.52 -3.28
C SER A 68 -42.22 -30.63 -1.99
N SER A 69 -42.59 -31.87 -1.66
CA SER A 69 -42.97 -32.27 -0.30
C SER A 69 -42.91 -33.79 -0.18
N ASN A 70 -41.71 -34.33 0.02
CA ASN A 70 -41.57 -35.65 0.64
C ASN A 70 -41.44 -35.45 2.16
N LYS A 71 -42.57 -35.49 2.85
CA LYS A 71 -42.60 -35.74 4.30
C LYS A 71 -42.37 -37.23 4.50
N ASN A 72 -41.15 -37.64 4.83
CA ASN A 72 -40.92 -38.96 5.38
C ASN A 72 -41.14 -38.95 6.89
N LEU A 73 -41.96 -39.91 7.30
CA LEU A 73 -42.47 -40.15 8.64
C LEU A 73 -41.36 -40.59 9.60
N VAL A 74 -41.56 -40.20 10.84
CA VAL A 74 -40.79 -40.55 12.05
C VAL A 74 -40.62 -42.08 12.15
N SER A 75 -39.38 -42.56 12.18
CA SER A 75 -39.03 -43.88 12.69
C SER A 75 -38.47 -43.76 14.11
N ARG A 76 -38.96 -44.64 14.97
CA ARG A 76 -38.80 -44.66 16.43
C ARG A 76 -37.35 -44.96 16.83
N ALA A 77 -36.85 -44.18 17.79
CA ALA A 77 -35.51 -44.28 18.35
C ALA A 77 -35.21 -45.67 18.96
N ASN A 78 -34.08 -46.25 18.55
CA ASN A 78 -33.26 -47.11 19.39
C ASN A 78 -31.91 -46.41 19.57
N LEU A 79 -31.58 -46.06 20.80
CA LEU A 79 -30.31 -45.45 21.18
C LEU A 79 -29.19 -46.48 21.04
N THR A 80 -28.41 -46.37 19.98
CA THR A 80 -27.07 -46.97 19.89
C THR A 80 -26.09 -45.83 19.69
N GLN A 81 -25.11 -45.74 20.59
CA GLN A 81 -24.13 -44.67 20.69
C GLN A 81 -23.31 -44.56 19.40
N ILE A 82 -23.62 -43.55 18.58
CA ILE A 82 -22.81 -43.17 17.42
C ILE A 82 -21.57 -42.46 17.96
N VAL A 83 -20.41 -43.07 17.77
CA VAL A 83 -19.12 -42.39 17.98
C VAL A 83 -19.09 -41.22 16.99
N SER A 84 -19.05 -40.00 17.53
CA SER A 84 -18.94 -38.77 16.74
C SER A 84 -17.78 -38.93 15.74
N PRO A 85 -17.97 -38.68 14.43
CA PRO A 85 -16.84 -38.59 13.53
C PRO A 85 -15.92 -37.49 14.06
N THR A 86 -14.67 -37.86 14.36
CA THR A 86 -13.61 -36.90 14.63
C THR A 86 -13.59 -35.92 13.46
N PRO A 87 -13.68 -34.59 13.69
CA PRO A 87 -13.54 -33.64 12.59
C PRO A 87 -12.18 -33.90 11.95
N ILE A 88 -12.20 -34.34 10.68
CA ILE A 88 -11.01 -34.34 9.85
C ILE A 88 -10.66 -32.86 9.75
N THR A 89 -9.60 -32.46 10.45
CA THR A 89 -9.04 -31.11 10.34
C THR A 89 -8.64 -30.95 8.88
N THR A 90 -9.53 -30.37 8.07
CA THR A 90 -9.19 -29.94 6.72
C THR A 90 -8.08 -28.94 6.93
N ALA A 91 -6.87 -29.29 6.50
CA ALA A 91 -5.72 -28.41 6.65
C ALA A 91 -6.11 -27.04 6.07
N ASP A 92 -5.94 -25.97 6.86
CA ASP A 92 -6.21 -24.61 6.39
C ASP A 92 -5.39 -24.43 5.09
N PRO A 93 -6.03 -24.22 3.92
CA PRO A 93 -5.32 -24.15 2.65
C PRO A 93 -4.31 -22.99 2.62
N THR A 94 -4.44 -22.05 3.57
CA THR A 94 -3.55 -20.90 3.76
C THR A 94 -2.44 -21.14 4.80
N THR A 95 -2.22 -22.37 5.27
CA THR A 95 -1.24 -22.69 6.34
C THR A 95 0.19 -22.25 5.98
N ASN A 96 0.58 -22.41 4.70
CA ASN A 96 1.93 -22.04 4.22
C ASN A 96 2.00 -20.62 3.62
N TRP A 97 0.92 -19.85 3.70
CA TRP A 97 0.85 -18.54 3.07
C TRP A 97 1.58 -17.48 3.88
N LYS A 98 2.08 -16.46 3.17
CA LYS A 98 2.71 -15.30 3.80
C LYS A 98 1.63 -14.34 4.26
N THR A 99 1.81 -13.74 5.43
CA THR A 99 0.94 -12.65 5.91
C THR A 99 1.53 -11.31 5.50
N TYR A 100 0.73 -10.48 4.83
CA TYR A 100 1.01 -9.08 4.60
C TYR A 100 0.24 -8.24 5.63
N ASN A 101 0.94 -7.31 6.29
CA ASN A 101 0.34 -6.42 7.27
C ASN A 101 0.83 -4.99 6.97
N ASN A 102 -0.09 -4.10 6.59
CA ASN A 102 0.20 -2.71 6.32
C ASN A 102 -0.64 -1.81 7.22
N LYS A 103 -0.10 -1.54 8.41
CA LYS A 103 -0.73 -0.64 9.41
C LYS A 103 -0.92 0.78 8.90
N ASN A 104 -0.07 1.25 7.98
CA ASN A 104 -0.16 2.61 7.43
C ASN A 104 -1.37 2.76 6.50
N LEU A 105 -1.71 1.69 5.76
CA LEU A 105 -2.90 1.63 4.92
C LEU A 105 -4.09 0.97 5.64
N GLY A 106 -3.92 0.43 6.84
CA GLY A 106 -4.99 -0.09 7.69
C GLY A 106 -5.58 -1.42 7.21
N PHE A 107 -4.76 -2.35 6.73
CA PHE A 107 -5.23 -3.69 6.37
C PHE A 107 -4.17 -4.77 6.58
N GLU A 108 -4.62 -6.02 6.69
CA GLU A 108 -3.80 -7.22 6.56
C GLU A 108 -4.50 -8.26 5.69
N LEU A 109 -3.72 -9.16 5.09
CA LEU A 109 -4.21 -10.30 4.32
C LEU A 109 -3.13 -11.39 4.26
N LYS A 110 -3.50 -12.61 3.90
CA LYS A 110 -2.54 -13.64 3.50
C LYS A 110 -2.47 -13.74 1.97
N TYR A 111 -1.30 -14.13 1.46
CA TYR A 111 -1.08 -14.36 0.04
C TYR A 111 -0.19 -15.60 -0.20
N PRO A 112 -0.36 -16.29 -1.35
CA PRO A 112 0.40 -17.50 -1.69
C PRO A 112 1.91 -17.27 -1.72
N PRO A 113 2.74 -18.29 -1.43
CA PRO A 113 4.20 -18.17 -1.52
C PRO A 113 4.75 -17.81 -2.91
N SER A 114 4.02 -18.18 -3.97
CA SER A 114 4.30 -17.86 -5.38
C SER A 114 4.06 -16.39 -5.74
N VAL A 115 3.29 -15.68 -4.92
CA VAL A 115 2.98 -14.26 -5.09
C VAL A 115 4.01 -13.42 -4.35
N GLN A 116 4.44 -12.34 -4.97
CA GLN A 116 5.33 -11.34 -4.39
C GLN A 116 4.63 -9.98 -4.35
N ILE A 117 5.14 -9.10 -3.49
CA ILE A 117 4.74 -7.68 -3.51
C ILE A 117 5.53 -7.04 -4.66
N ASP A 118 4.82 -6.67 -5.73
CA ASP A 118 5.42 -6.02 -6.90
C ASP A 118 5.75 -4.55 -6.57
N LYS A 119 4.83 -3.89 -5.87
CA LYS A 119 4.97 -2.46 -5.54
C LYS A 119 4.17 -2.05 -4.32
N GLU A 120 4.74 -1.15 -3.54
CA GLU A 120 4.04 -0.39 -2.50
C GLU A 120 4.05 1.09 -2.88
N LEU A 121 2.92 1.76 -2.69
CA LEU A 121 2.70 3.18 -2.93
C LEU A 121 2.05 3.77 -1.70
N ASN A 122 2.66 4.79 -1.10
CA ASN A 122 2.02 5.58 -0.06
C ASN A 122 2.54 7.03 -0.11
N ASP A 123 2.12 7.73 -1.16
CA ASP A 123 2.36 9.15 -1.36
C ASP A 123 1.05 9.97 -1.28
N GLN A 124 1.14 11.26 -1.60
CA GLN A 124 -0.01 12.16 -1.52
C GLN A 124 -1.13 11.82 -2.51
N TYR A 125 -0.82 11.10 -3.59
CA TYR A 125 -1.76 10.76 -4.67
C TYR A 125 -2.14 9.28 -4.67
N ASN A 126 -1.19 8.40 -4.37
CA ASN A 126 -1.34 6.95 -4.51
C ASN A 126 -1.09 6.25 -3.18
N ARG A 127 -2.03 5.38 -2.80
CA ARG A 127 -1.98 4.55 -1.59
C ARG A 127 -2.39 3.14 -1.97
N ALA A 128 -1.44 2.32 -2.36
CA ALA A 128 -1.74 0.98 -2.87
C ALA A 128 -0.62 -0.02 -2.56
N THR A 129 -0.99 -1.29 -2.44
CA THR A 129 -0.05 -2.40 -2.48
C THR A 129 -0.46 -3.34 -3.60
N ILE A 130 0.48 -3.63 -4.51
CA ILE A 130 0.28 -4.48 -5.69
C ILE A 130 1.00 -5.80 -5.47
N PHE A 131 0.30 -6.90 -5.75
CA PHE A 131 0.74 -8.27 -5.56
C PHE A 131 0.69 -9.01 -6.90
N LYS A 132 1.77 -9.71 -7.24
CA LYS A 132 1.87 -10.44 -8.50
C LYS A 132 2.72 -11.70 -8.36
N GLY A 133 2.25 -12.79 -8.97
CA GLY A 133 3.02 -14.03 -9.11
C GLY A 133 2.13 -15.25 -9.29
N GLY A 134 2.66 -16.30 -9.94
CA GLY A 134 1.83 -17.43 -10.35
C GLY A 134 0.73 -16.98 -11.31
N SER A 135 -0.52 -17.39 -11.04
CA SER A 135 -1.72 -16.95 -11.75
C SER A 135 -2.42 -15.74 -11.11
N VAL A 136 -1.90 -15.21 -10.00
CA VAL A 136 -2.57 -14.17 -9.22
C VAL A 136 -1.93 -12.81 -9.46
N HIS A 137 -2.77 -11.83 -9.78
CA HIS A 137 -2.40 -10.42 -9.88
C HIS A 137 -3.51 -9.56 -9.26
N PHE A 138 -3.21 -8.87 -8.15
CA PHE A 138 -4.21 -8.03 -7.49
C PHE A 138 -3.59 -6.83 -6.79
N GLU A 139 -4.41 -5.84 -6.47
CA GLU A 139 -4.01 -4.72 -5.64
C GLU A 139 -4.99 -4.44 -4.50
N VAL A 140 -4.48 -3.83 -3.45
CA VAL A 140 -5.26 -3.17 -2.41
C VAL A 140 -4.97 -1.68 -2.50
N MET A 141 -5.93 -0.89 -2.97
CA MET A 141 -5.83 0.57 -3.07
C MET A 141 -6.75 1.24 -2.04
N LEU A 142 -6.24 2.29 -1.41
CA LEU A 142 -6.97 3.15 -0.51
C LEU A 142 -7.20 4.50 -1.18
N ARG A 143 -8.46 4.92 -1.25
CA ARG A 143 -8.85 6.27 -1.65
C ARG A 143 -9.31 7.04 -0.44
N LYS A 144 -8.62 8.16 -0.20
CA LYS A 144 -9.12 9.19 0.72
C LYS A 144 -10.26 9.89 0.02
N THR A 145 -11.45 9.68 0.52
CA THR A 145 -12.64 10.31 -0.01
C THR A 145 -13.33 11.07 1.10
N GLY A 146 -13.99 12.18 0.76
CA GLY A 146 -14.87 12.86 1.71
C GLY A 146 -16.12 12.00 2.01
N ASP A 147 -17.26 12.64 2.21
CA ASP A 147 -18.52 11.96 2.48
C ASP A 147 -19.11 11.26 1.25
N ILE A 148 -18.48 10.16 0.83
CA ILE A 148 -19.04 9.23 -0.16
C ILE A 148 -19.97 8.25 0.55
N THR A 149 -21.14 8.04 -0.06
CA THR A 149 -22.05 6.95 0.30
C THR A 149 -21.72 5.74 -0.56
N LEU A 150 -21.37 4.61 0.06
CA LEU A 150 -20.95 3.39 -0.64
C LEU A 150 -21.98 2.93 -1.69
N ASP A 151 -23.28 3.03 -1.39
CA ASP A 151 -24.38 2.65 -2.30
C ASP A 151 -24.52 3.52 -3.55
N LYS A 152 -23.86 4.68 -3.59
CA LYS A 152 -23.87 5.61 -4.73
C LYS A 152 -22.52 5.68 -5.45
N TYR A 153 -21.55 4.88 -5.01
CA TYR A 153 -20.21 4.91 -5.56
C TYR A 153 -20.18 4.19 -6.92
N TYR A 154 -19.52 4.80 -7.89
CA TYR A 154 -19.18 4.18 -9.17
C TYR A 154 -17.68 3.87 -9.15
N PHE A 155 -17.33 2.65 -9.50
CA PHE A 155 -15.94 2.26 -9.68
C PHE A 155 -15.62 2.31 -11.18
N MET A 156 -14.74 3.22 -11.61
CA MET A 156 -14.37 3.39 -13.02
C MET A 156 -15.61 3.48 -13.92
N ASP A 157 -16.50 4.41 -13.56
CA ASP A 157 -17.80 4.65 -14.22
C ASP A 157 -18.73 3.42 -14.32
N SER A 158 -18.39 2.33 -13.62
CA SER A 158 -19.16 1.10 -13.61
C SER A 158 -20.10 1.05 -12.40
N PRO A 159 -21.37 0.66 -12.60
CA PRO A 159 -22.32 0.52 -11.52
C PRO A 159 -22.02 -0.73 -10.67
N ILE A 160 -22.59 -0.78 -9.47
CA ILE A 160 -22.50 -1.92 -8.57
C ILE A 160 -23.15 -3.14 -9.24
N VAL A 161 -22.41 -4.25 -9.34
CA VAL A 161 -22.93 -5.53 -9.86
C VAL A 161 -23.62 -6.32 -8.77
N ARG A 162 -23.00 -6.41 -7.59
CA ARG A 162 -23.55 -7.12 -6.42
C ARG A 162 -23.01 -6.55 -5.11
N LYS A 163 -23.64 -6.89 -3.99
CA LYS A 163 -23.19 -6.54 -2.64
C LYS A 163 -22.64 -7.77 -1.93
N THR A 164 -21.69 -7.56 -1.04
CA THR A 164 -21.03 -8.59 -0.22
C THR A 164 -20.55 -7.97 1.09
N THR A 165 -19.73 -8.72 1.85
CA THR A 165 -18.90 -8.18 2.91
C THR A 165 -17.41 -8.45 2.65
N LEU A 166 -16.56 -7.58 3.17
CA LEU A 166 -15.13 -7.80 3.37
C LEU A 166 -14.87 -7.65 4.86
N ASP A 167 -14.34 -8.68 5.52
CA ASP A 167 -14.14 -8.66 6.98
C ASP A 167 -15.39 -8.21 7.76
N ASN A 168 -16.55 -8.73 7.35
CA ASN A 168 -17.89 -8.36 7.86
C ASN A 168 -18.31 -6.89 7.65
N ILE A 169 -17.52 -6.09 6.94
CA ILE A 169 -17.86 -4.72 6.54
C ILE A 169 -18.59 -4.76 5.19
N PRO A 170 -19.71 -4.02 5.02
CA PRO A 170 -20.39 -3.94 3.72
C PRO A 170 -19.45 -3.53 2.59
N ALA A 171 -19.52 -4.29 1.49
CA ALA A 171 -18.73 -4.06 0.30
C ALA A 171 -19.59 -4.22 -0.96
N ASN A 172 -19.21 -3.53 -2.02
CA ASN A 172 -19.78 -3.66 -3.35
C ASN A 172 -18.79 -4.37 -4.26
N ILE A 173 -19.30 -5.17 -5.19
CA ILE A 173 -18.50 -5.84 -6.21
C ILE A 173 -18.82 -5.22 -7.57
N TYR A 174 -17.76 -4.94 -8.30
CA TYR A 174 -17.78 -4.45 -9.67
C TYR A 174 -17.06 -5.46 -10.54
N GLU A 175 -17.61 -5.74 -11.71
CA GLU A 175 -17.01 -6.66 -12.68
C GLU A 175 -16.87 -5.95 -14.00
N LEU A 176 -15.64 -5.92 -14.50
CA LEU A 176 -15.32 -5.38 -15.81
C LEU A 176 -14.70 -6.51 -16.63
N PRO A 177 -15.53 -7.44 -17.17
CA PRO A 177 -15.04 -8.64 -17.86
C PRO A 177 -14.28 -8.32 -19.16
N ASN A 178 -14.42 -7.10 -19.68
CA ASN A 178 -13.70 -6.61 -20.85
C ASN A 178 -12.65 -5.54 -20.49
N GLY A 179 -12.38 -5.37 -19.18
CA GLY A 179 -11.58 -4.27 -18.65
C GLY A 179 -12.28 -2.91 -18.72
N TYR A 180 -11.53 -1.87 -18.39
CA TYR A 180 -11.95 -0.48 -18.47
C TYR A 180 -11.28 0.20 -19.66
N CYS A 181 -12.05 0.98 -20.42
CA CYS A 181 -11.60 1.60 -21.67
C CYS A 181 -11.77 3.12 -21.59
N ASP A 182 -10.75 3.82 -21.10
CA ASP A 182 -10.69 5.30 -21.02
C ASP A 182 -9.60 5.90 -21.91
N GLY A 183 -9.02 5.10 -22.81
CA GLY A 183 -7.96 5.49 -23.72
C GLY A 183 -7.91 4.64 -25.01
N PRO A 184 -6.78 4.65 -25.74
CA PRO A 184 -6.65 3.94 -27.01
C PRO A 184 -6.66 2.41 -26.88
N SER A 185 -6.55 1.89 -25.66
CA SER A 185 -6.61 0.47 -25.33
C SER A 185 -7.39 0.27 -24.03
N CYS A 186 -8.09 -0.85 -23.91
CA CYS A 186 -8.73 -1.28 -22.67
C CYS A 186 -7.72 -1.94 -21.73
N SER A 187 -7.98 -1.87 -20.42
CA SER A 187 -7.25 -2.67 -19.43
C SER A 187 -7.55 -4.16 -19.59
N GLU A 188 -6.78 -5.00 -18.89
CA GLU A 188 -7.19 -6.39 -18.66
C GLU A 188 -8.54 -6.45 -17.91
N PRO A 189 -9.28 -7.56 -18.02
CA PRO A 189 -10.45 -7.81 -17.18
C PRO A 189 -10.08 -7.69 -15.70
N TYR A 190 -11.01 -7.20 -14.88
CA TYR A 190 -10.80 -7.27 -13.43
C TYR A 190 -12.11 -7.25 -12.64
N ILE A 191 -12.02 -7.77 -11.41
CA ILE A 191 -13.09 -7.78 -10.41
C ILE A 191 -12.62 -6.94 -9.23
N ALA A 192 -13.41 -5.94 -8.85
CA ALA A 192 -13.10 -5.06 -7.74
C ALA A 192 -14.10 -5.20 -6.60
N PHE A 193 -13.58 -5.33 -5.38
CA PHE A 193 -14.33 -5.26 -4.14
C PHE A 193 -14.08 -3.92 -3.49
N VAL A 194 -15.13 -3.14 -3.28
CA VAL A 194 -15.04 -1.80 -2.70
C VAL A 194 -15.78 -1.75 -1.39
N ALA A 195 -15.06 -1.45 -0.32
CA ALA A 195 -15.63 -1.26 1.01
C ALA A 195 -15.29 0.13 1.55
N LYS A 196 -16.23 0.71 2.29
CA LYS A 196 -15.98 1.92 3.07
C LYS A 196 -15.64 1.52 4.50
N TYR A 197 -14.45 1.92 4.96
CA TYR A 197 -14.00 1.67 6.33
C TYR A 197 -13.47 2.97 6.94
N GLY A 198 -14.17 3.46 7.96
CA GLY A 198 -14.01 4.83 8.45
C GLY A 198 -14.41 5.87 7.38
N SER A 199 -13.53 6.84 7.12
CA SER A 199 -13.72 7.84 6.05
C SER A 199 -13.22 7.38 4.68
N ASP A 200 -12.50 6.27 4.61
CA ASP A 200 -11.76 5.89 3.41
C ASP A 200 -12.44 4.76 2.64
N LEU A 201 -12.22 4.74 1.33
CA LEU A 201 -12.62 3.64 0.45
C LEU A 201 -11.43 2.73 0.19
N TYR A 202 -11.65 1.43 0.35
CA TYR A 202 -10.71 0.39 0.00
C TYR A 202 -11.18 -0.31 -1.25
N HIS A 203 -10.28 -0.46 -2.22
CA HIS A 203 -10.48 -1.21 -3.44
C HIS A 203 -9.56 -2.43 -3.39
N LEU A 204 -10.13 -3.63 -3.41
CA LEU A 204 -9.41 -4.87 -3.68
C LEU A 204 -9.71 -5.28 -5.12
N SER A 205 -8.76 -5.09 -6.03
CA SER A 205 -8.95 -5.34 -7.46
C SER A 205 -8.11 -6.53 -7.90
N PHE A 206 -8.73 -7.55 -8.48
CA PHE A 206 -8.11 -8.75 -9.04
C PHE A 206 -8.11 -8.65 -10.57
N PHE A 207 -6.93 -8.70 -11.19
CA PHE A 207 -6.71 -8.43 -12.61
C PHE A 207 -6.46 -9.71 -13.41
N GLY A 208 -6.85 -9.69 -14.68
CA GLY A 208 -6.66 -10.79 -15.63
C GLY A 208 -7.84 -11.76 -15.69
N ASP A 209 -8.78 -11.67 -14.75
CA ASP A 209 -9.85 -12.63 -14.57
C ASP A 209 -11.25 -12.01 -14.72
N ALA A 210 -12.12 -12.73 -15.43
CA ALA A 210 -13.55 -12.40 -15.54
C ALA A 210 -14.38 -13.02 -14.40
N LYS A 211 -13.77 -13.91 -13.60
CA LYS A 211 -14.39 -14.60 -12.44
C LYS A 211 -13.33 -14.88 -11.38
N MET A 212 -13.69 -14.78 -10.11
CA MET A 212 -12.81 -15.12 -9.00
C MET A 212 -12.42 -16.60 -9.01
N SER A 213 -11.12 -16.88 -8.96
CA SER A 213 -10.56 -18.21 -8.74
C SER A 213 -10.62 -18.64 -7.26
N ASP A 214 -10.41 -19.92 -6.98
CA ASP A 214 -10.38 -20.44 -5.60
C ASP A 214 -9.26 -19.80 -4.77
N GLU A 215 -8.10 -19.55 -5.37
CA GLU A 215 -6.96 -18.92 -4.70
C GLU A 215 -7.26 -17.45 -4.36
N GLU A 216 -7.88 -16.70 -5.27
CA GLU A 216 -8.29 -15.31 -5.01
C GLU A 216 -9.40 -15.21 -3.98
N ASN A 217 -10.36 -16.15 -3.99
CA ASN A 217 -11.37 -16.25 -2.95
C ASN A 217 -10.74 -16.54 -1.57
N GLN A 218 -9.70 -17.36 -1.53
CA GLN A 218 -8.93 -17.60 -0.29
C GLN A 218 -8.19 -16.33 0.16
N ILE A 219 -7.53 -15.59 -0.73
CA ILE A 219 -6.91 -14.29 -0.42
C ILE A 219 -7.96 -13.36 0.19
N LEU A 220 -9.10 -13.20 -0.49
CA LEU A 220 -10.20 -12.36 -0.05
C LEU A 220 -10.71 -12.75 1.35
N SER A 221 -10.83 -14.05 1.63
CA SER A 221 -11.30 -14.56 2.92
C SER A 221 -10.37 -14.24 4.09
N THR A 222 -9.09 -13.95 3.81
CA THR A 222 -8.07 -13.62 4.82
C THR A 222 -7.92 -12.12 5.03
N PHE A 223 -8.55 -11.31 4.18
CA PHE A 223 -8.50 -9.86 4.29
C PHE A 223 -9.14 -9.39 5.59
N LYS A 224 -8.44 -8.48 6.26
CA LYS A 224 -8.94 -7.81 7.46
C LYS A 224 -8.64 -6.33 7.42
N PHE A 225 -9.61 -5.54 7.86
CA PHE A 225 -9.36 -4.15 8.17
C PHE A 225 -8.58 -4.06 9.48
N LEU A 226 -7.62 -3.16 9.50
CA LEU A 226 -6.94 -2.79 10.73
C LEU A 226 -7.38 -1.37 11.09
N ASP A 227 -7.63 -1.16 12.37
CA ASP A 227 -7.76 0.20 12.90
C ASP A 227 -6.52 0.98 12.49
N LYS A 228 -6.72 2.05 11.70
CA LYS A 228 -5.64 2.97 11.40
C LYS A 228 -5.24 3.64 12.70
N PRO A 229 -3.93 3.83 12.95
CA PRO A 229 -3.53 4.75 14.00
C PRO A 229 -4.23 6.09 13.73
N SER A 230 -5.03 6.54 14.70
CA SER A 230 -5.71 7.84 14.62
C SER A 230 -4.67 8.92 14.31
N PRO A 231 -4.96 9.91 13.43
CA PRO A 231 -4.07 11.05 13.26
C PRO A 231 -3.88 11.86 14.55
N THR A 232 -4.63 11.55 15.61
CA THR A 232 -4.34 12.00 16.97
C THR A 232 -3.71 10.86 17.78
N SER A 233 -2.40 10.95 17.94
CA SER A 233 -1.62 10.29 18.99
C SER A 233 -1.73 8.76 19.04
N THR A 234 -1.09 8.06 18.11
CA THR A 234 -0.59 6.71 18.38
C THR A 234 0.85 6.62 17.91
N THR A 235 1.77 6.94 18.83
CA THR A 235 3.18 6.55 18.72
C THR A 235 3.20 5.03 18.65
N THR A 236 3.27 4.45 17.45
CA THR A 236 3.79 3.10 17.26
C THR A 236 5.14 3.09 17.95
N ILE A 237 5.23 2.44 19.10
CA ILE A 237 6.52 2.22 19.77
C ILE A 237 7.36 1.48 18.73
N PRO A 238 8.40 2.12 18.18
CA PRO A 238 9.22 1.44 17.20
C PRO A 238 9.88 0.27 17.90
N SER A 239 9.98 -0.86 17.21
CA SER A 239 10.60 -2.07 17.74
C SER A 239 12.04 -1.84 18.20
N ILE A 240 12.65 -0.73 17.77
CA ILE A 240 13.95 -0.23 18.20
C ILE A 240 13.79 1.26 18.54
N THR A 241 14.11 1.65 19.76
CA THR A 241 14.14 3.06 20.18
C THR A 241 15.55 3.46 20.57
N ILE A 242 16.12 4.40 19.84
CA ILE A 242 17.43 4.98 20.10
C ILE A 242 17.23 6.28 20.86
N LYS A 243 17.55 6.24 22.15
CA LYS A 243 17.49 7.41 23.03
C LYS A 243 18.76 8.24 22.85
N TYR A 244 18.60 9.56 22.90
CA TYR A 244 19.74 10.46 22.89
C TYR A 244 20.63 10.22 24.13
N SER A 245 21.91 9.95 23.91
CA SER A 245 22.91 9.63 24.92
C SER A 245 24.29 10.10 24.44
N PRO A 246 24.66 11.36 24.67
CA PRO A 246 25.94 11.90 24.24
C PRO A 246 27.09 11.23 25.00
N LYS A 247 28.23 11.10 24.32
CA LYS A 247 29.48 10.57 24.83
C LYS A 247 30.44 11.71 25.13
N THR A 248 31.00 11.72 26.33
CA THR A 248 31.92 12.79 26.80
C THR A 248 33.32 12.66 26.23
N ASN A 249 33.72 11.44 25.84
CA ASN A 249 35.04 11.11 25.31
C ASN A 249 35.07 10.98 23.77
N TRP A 250 33.97 11.32 23.08
CA TRP A 250 33.88 11.27 21.63
C TRP A 250 33.98 12.67 21.03
N GLN A 251 34.43 12.76 19.79
CA GLN A 251 34.47 14.01 19.06
C GLN A 251 33.11 14.28 18.41
N THR A 252 32.71 15.55 18.31
CA THR A 252 31.43 15.96 17.71
C THR A 252 31.65 16.51 16.31
N TYR A 253 30.90 15.97 15.34
CA TYR A 253 30.72 16.57 14.03
C TYR A 253 29.42 17.39 14.02
N THR A 254 29.47 18.59 13.45
CA THR A 254 28.30 19.47 13.28
C THR A 254 28.25 19.96 11.84
N ASP A 255 27.10 19.77 11.20
CA ASP A 255 26.79 20.33 9.90
C ASP A 255 25.92 21.58 10.08
N GLU A 256 26.51 22.75 9.86
CA GLU A 256 25.81 24.03 10.00
C GLU A 256 24.81 24.31 8.89
N ILE A 257 24.91 23.64 7.74
CA ILE A 257 24.02 23.83 6.59
C ILE A 257 22.79 22.93 6.75
N ALA A 258 23.01 21.65 7.01
CA ALA A 258 21.93 20.68 7.21
C ALA A 258 21.37 20.65 8.65
N LYS A 259 21.93 21.46 9.55
CA LYS A 259 21.47 21.63 10.94
C LYS A 259 21.34 20.31 11.69
N PHE A 260 22.39 19.50 11.67
CA PHE A 260 22.49 18.29 12.50
C PHE A 260 23.88 18.12 13.11
N SER A 261 23.96 17.29 14.14
CA SER A 261 25.22 16.86 14.72
C SER A 261 25.17 15.39 15.14
N PHE A 262 26.32 14.74 15.19
CA PHE A 262 26.53 13.43 15.80
C PHE A 262 27.96 13.35 16.33
N GLN A 263 28.26 12.34 17.12
CA GLN A 263 29.58 12.10 17.67
C GLN A 263 30.19 10.81 17.09
N TYR A 264 31.51 10.78 17.01
CA TYR A 264 32.29 9.64 16.55
C TYR A 264 33.45 9.34 17.51
N ASN A 265 33.83 8.07 17.60
CA ASN A 265 34.77 7.59 18.59
C ASN A 265 36.23 7.70 18.10
N THR A 266 36.97 8.68 18.62
CA THR A 266 38.40 8.83 18.33
C THR A 266 39.29 7.94 19.20
N ASN A 267 38.74 7.35 20.27
CA ASN A 267 39.49 6.52 21.22
C ASN A 267 38.75 5.17 21.46
N PRO A 268 39.12 4.10 20.75
CA PRO A 268 38.42 2.83 20.79
C PRO A 268 38.37 2.24 22.21
N THR A 269 37.21 1.71 22.57
CA THR A 269 37.03 0.77 23.68
C THR A 269 36.38 -0.48 23.12
N GLN A 270 36.74 -1.66 23.66
CA GLN A 270 36.13 -2.94 23.25
C GLN A 270 34.59 -2.83 23.17
N PRO A 271 33.95 -3.43 22.15
CA PRO A 271 34.54 -4.33 21.14
C PRO A 271 35.17 -3.63 19.94
N TYR A 272 35.19 -2.30 19.91
CA TYR A 272 35.67 -1.53 18.76
C TYR A 272 37.18 -1.37 18.86
N ASN A 273 37.90 -1.92 17.89
CA ASN A 273 39.37 -1.83 17.83
C ASN A 273 39.85 -0.77 16.82
N LEU A 274 38.94 0.02 16.25
CA LEU A 274 39.25 1.03 15.22
C LEU A 274 39.10 2.44 15.77
N HIS A 275 40.11 3.27 15.54
CA HIS A 275 40.04 4.72 15.73
C HIS A 275 39.20 5.34 14.61
N GLN A 276 38.22 6.18 14.95
CA GLN A 276 37.45 6.90 13.95
C GLN A 276 38.04 8.27 13.67
N SER A 277 38.06 8.64 12.39
CA SER A 277 38.42 9.97 11.92
C SER A 277 37.44 10.45 10.85
N LEU A 278 37.30 11.76 10.74
CA LEU A 278 36.55 12.38 9.67
C LEU A 278 37.34 12.25 8.38
N GLY A 279 36.81 11.49 7.41
CA GLY A 279 37.50 11.21 6.16
C GLY A 279 37.25 12.28 5.10
N LYS A 280 35.99 12.46 4.73
CA LYS A 280 35.54 13.50 3.78
C LYS A 280 34.28 14.18 4.30
N ASN A 281 34.12 15.44 3.96
CA ASN A 281 32.94 16.20 4.31
C ASN A 281 32.59 17.20 3.22
N GLU A 282 31.33 17.18 2.81
CA GLU A 282 30.67 18.19 2.01
C GLU A 282 29.42 18.67 2.78
N ALA A 283 29.56 19.81 3.46
CA ALA A 283 28.49 20.36 4.28
C ALA A 283 27.17 20.48 3.50
N GLY A 284 26.08 20.04 4.12
CA GLY A 284 24.75 20.01 3.49
C GLY A 284 24.52 18.85 2.51
N LYS A 285 25.53 18.02 2.23
CA LYS A 285 25.45 16.91 1.27
C LYS A 285 25.86 15.58 1.87
N ASN A 286 27.07 15.44 2.40
CA ASN A 286 27.52 14.20 2.99
C ASN A 286 28.72 14.39 3.94
N VAL A 287 28.90 13.44 4.85
CA VAL A 287 30.12 13.26 5.62
C VAL A 287 30.46 11.77 5.70
N MET A 288 31.75 11.46 5.63
CA MET A 288 32.28 10.11 5.67
C MET A 288 33.16 9.94 6.91
N ILE A 289 32.89 8.89 7.68
CA ILE A 289 33.68 8.50 8.83
C ILE A 289 34.51 7.25 8.48
N MET A 290 35.82 7.35 8.69
CA MET A 290 36.77 6.26 8.44
C MET A 290 37.22 5.64 9.75
N GLY A 291 37.50 4.34 9.73
CA GLY A 291 38.07 3.56 10.83
C GLY A 291 39.50 3.15 10.51
N CYS A 292 40.42 3.43 11.42
CA CYS A 292 41.86 3.19 11.29
C CYS A 292 42.33 2.26 12.42
N ASN A 293 43.30 1.37 12.15
CA ASN A 293 43.77 0.41 13.13
C ASN A 293 44.67 1.03 14.21
N THR A 294 45.34 2.14 13.92
CA THR A 294 46.07 2.93 14.92
C THR A 294 45.57 4.38 14.92
N PRO A 295 45.93 5.18 15.94
CA PRO A 295 45.56 6.59 15.98
C PRO A 295 46.05 7.29 14.69
N PRO A 296 45.20 8.09 14.03
CA PRO A 296 45.52 8.69 12.73
C PRO A 296 46.71 9.64 12.84
N ASN A 297 47.91 9.15 12.52
CA ASN A 297 49.17 9.90 12.44
C ASN A 297 49.51 10.33 10.99
N GLY A 298 48.57 10.16 10.05
CA GLY A 298 48.66 10.67 8.67
C GLY A 298 49.26 9.71 7.64
N GLN A 299 49.61 8.46 8.01
CA GLN A 299 50.22 7.49 7.09
C GLN A 299 49.48 6.15 6.94
N GLU A 300 48.30 5.97 7.56
CA GLU A 300 47.61 4.68 7.55
C GLU A 300 46.50 4.54 6.50
N VAL A 301 46.27 3.27 6.11
CA VAL A 301 45.12 2.84 5.33
C VAL A 301 43.92 2.71 6.26
N CYS A 302 42.98 3.66 6.17
CA CYS A 302 41.70 3.59 6.88
C CYS A 302 40.61 3.01 5.97
N LEU A 303 39.62 2.34 6.56
CA LEU A 303 38.45 1.81 5.86
C LEU A 303 37.23 2.69 6.13
N GLU A 304 36.36 2.87 5.13
CA GLU A 304 35.07 3.52 5.35
C GLU A 304 34.24 2.72 6.37
N GLN A 305 33.81 3.38 7.44
CA GLN A 305 32.95 2.77 8.46
C GLN A 305 31.49 3.06 8.15
N TYR A 306 31.18 4.33 7.95
CA TYR A 306 29.84 4.77 7.56
C TYR A 306 29.88 6.12 6.88
N THR A 307 28.84 6.37 6.11
CA THR A 307 28.54 7.66 5.50
C THR A 307 27.24 8.21 6.06
N VAL A 308 27.15 9.52 6.17
CA VAL A 308 25.92 10.24 6.46
C VAL A 308 25.64 11.13 5.26
N THR A 309 24.58 10.84 4.52
CA THR A 309 24.20 11.57 3.30
C THR A 309 22.90 12.33 3.54
N ILE A 310 22.83 13.55 3.03
CA ILE A 310 21.71 14.47 3.19
C ILE A 310 21.03 14.63 1.83
N TYR A 311 19.73 14.39 1.82
CA TYR A 311 18.88 14.62 0.66
C TYR A 311 17.85 15.69 1.00
N SER A 312 17.59 16.60 0.07
CA SER A 312 16.69 17.75 0.26
C SER A 312 15.34 17.61 -0.45
N ASN A 313 15.00 16.40 -0.92
CA ASN A 313 13.82 16.12 -1.73
C ASN A 313 12.81 15.18 -1.04
N TYR A 314 12.87 15.07 0.28
CA TYR A 314 11.86 14.32 1.02
C TYR A 314 10.58 15.16 1.15
N ASN A 315 9.42 14.55 0.96
CA ASN A 315 8.14 15.25 0.95
C ASN A 315 7.18 14.77 2.05
N GLY A 316 7.68 13.98 3.02
CA GLY A 316 6.85 13.39 4.07
C GLY A 316 6.11 12.11 3.68
N GLY A 317 6.28 11.61 2.45
CA GLY A 317 5.69 10.35 1.99
C GLY A 317 6.38 9.09 2.54
N SER A 318 6.06 7.93 1.96
CA SER A 318 6.70 6.66 2.30
C SER A 318 8.23 6.72 2.26
N ARG A 319 8.88 6.40 3.38
CA ARG A 319 10.35 6.28 3.45
C ARG A 319 10.88 5.16 2.55
N ARG A 320 10.10 4.10 2.33
CA ARG A 320 10.46 2.97 1.44
C ARG A 320 10.45 3.39 -0.02
N ASP A 321 9.37 4.03 -0.45
CA ASP A 321 9.21 4.50 -1.83
C ASP A 321 10.22 5.62 -2.12
N TRP A 322 10.47 6.48 -1.14
CA TRP A 322 11.51 7.49 -1.24
C TRP A 322 12.89 6.82 -1.39
N MET A 323 13.20 5.81 -0.58
CA MET A 323 14.47 5.08 -0.69
C MET A 323 14.62 4.40 -2.05
N SER A 324 13.60 3.72 -2.57
CA SER A 324 13.69 3.02 -3.86
C SER A 324 13.93 3.95 -5.04
N LYS A 325 13.46 5.20 -4.96
CA LYS A 325 13.66 6.23 -6.00
C LYS A 325 15.01 6.94 -5.90
N ASN A 326 15.55 7.09 -4.69
CA ASN A 326 16.71 7.93 -4.42
C ASN A 326 17.99 7.15 -4.12
N ILE A 327 17.88 5.89 -3.72
CA ILE A 327 18.99 5.01 -3.37
C ILE A 327 18.91 3.77 -4.28
N ASN A 328 19.55 3.88 -5.44
CA ASN A 328 19.51 2.86 -6.50
C ASN A 328 20.83 2.09 -6.65
N ASP A 329 21.53 1.84 -5.54
CA ASP A 329 22.79 1.10 -5.56
C ASP A 329 22.60 -0.32 -6.14
N TYR A 330 21.43 -0.92 -5.89
CA TYR A 330 21.06 -2.25 -6.37
C TYR A 330 19.57 -2.33 -6.76
N PRO A 331 19.20 -2.11 -8.04
CA PRO A 331 17.80 -1.98 -8.49
C PRO A 331 16.93 -3.24 -8.30
N ASN A 332 17.54 -4.43 -8.33
CA ASN A 332 16.83 -5.71 -8.21
C ASN A 332 16.97 -6.34 -6.82
N CYS A 333 17.42 -5.55 -5.85
CA CYS A 333 17.75 -6.02 -4.53
C CYS A 333 16.54 -6.14 -3.63
N GLN A 334 16.34 -7.30 -3.02
CA GLN A 334 15.39 -7.40 -1.93
C GLN A 334 15.92 -6.64 -0.71
N ARG A 335 15.12 -5.69 -0.23
CA ARG A 335 15.42 -4.93 0.98
C ARG A 335 14.42 -5.28 2.07
N TYR A 336 14.91 -5.35 3.30
CA TYR A 336 14.13 -5.61 4.49
C TYR A 336 14.10 -4.35 5.35
N TYR A 337 12.95 -4.08 5.97
CA TYR A 337 12.71 -2.79 6.62
C TYR A 337 12.05 -2.96 7.99
N THR A 338 12.40 -2.08 8.93
CA THR A 338 11.68 -1.91 10.19
C THR A 338 11.66 -0.44 10.60
N ASP A 339 10.66 -0.03 11.37
CA ASP A 339 10.59 1.32 11.92
C ASP A 339 11.49 1.44 13.16
N VAL A 340 12.17 2.58 13.29
CA VAL A 340 13.07 2.91 14.39
C VAL A 340 12.79 4.33 14.88
N SER A 341 12.77 4.56 16.20
CA SER A 341 12.77 5.93 16.73
C SER A 341 14.22 6.36 16.90
N VAL A 342 14.59 7.43 16.21
CA VAL A 342 15.88 8.08 16.38
C VAL A 342 15.61 9.46 16.94
N VAL A 343 15.91 9.69 18.21
CA VAL A 343 15.74 11.02 18.85
C VAL A 343 14.28 11.50 18.76
N GLY A 344 13.33 10.57 18.94
CA GLY A 344 11.90 10.87 18.86
C GLY A 344 11.35 11.08 17.45
N LYS A 345 12.19 10.98 16.40
CA LYS A 345 11.75 10.98 15.01
C LYS A 345 11.41 9.58 14.55
N ASN A 346 10.34 9.47 13.77
CA ASN A 346 9.93 8.22 13.14
C ASN A 346 10.80 7.93 11.90
N ALA A 347 11.90 7.22 12.12
CA ALA A 347 12.90 6.85 11.13
C ALA A 347 12.68 5.42 10.60
N MET A 348 13.43 5.05 9.55
CA MET A 348 13.42 3.69 8.98
C MET A 348 14.79 3.08 9.04
N LEU A 349 14.88 1.81 9.44
CA LEU A 349 16.04 0.97 9.21
C LEU A 349 15.75 0.10 8.00
N ALA A 350 16.64 0.12 7.00
CA ALA A 350 16.61 -0.77 5.86
C ALA A 350 17.89 -1.61 5.83
N THR A 351 17.82 -2.89 5.49
CA THR A 351 19.00 -3.73 5.31
C THR A 351 18.84 -4.64 4.11
N SER A 352 19.96 -4.97 3.46
CA SER A 352 20.00 -5.85 2.30
C SER A 352 21.27 -6.67 2.25
N ASP A 353 21.20 -7.79 1.55
CA ASP A 353 22.27 -8.77 1.30
C ASP A 353 22.89 -8.62 -0.10
N CYS A 354 22.57 -7.55 -0.81
CA CYS A 354 22.94 -7.40 -2.22
C CYS A 354 24.38 -6.95 -2.46
N SER A 355 25.04 -6.40 -1.45
CA SER A 355 26.48 -6.21 -1.47
C SER A 355 27.15 -7.42 -0.81
N SER A 356 28.41 -7.72 -1.18
CA SER A 356 29.16 -8.85 -0.62
C SER A 356 29.28 -8.84 0.91
N TRP A 357 29.05 -7.69 1.54
CA TRP A 357 29.12 -7.51 2.99
C TRP A 357 27.76 -7.12 3.60
N GLY A 358 26.70 -7.08 2.80
CA GLY A 358 25.44 -6.47 3.14
C GLY A 358 25.54 -4.95 3.33
N GLU A 359 24.39 -4.29 3.31
CA GLU A 359 24.28 -2.87 3.61
C GLU A 359 23.11 -2.60 4.55
N THR A 360 23.32 -1.64 5.43
CA THR A 360 22.31 -1.18 6.37
C THR A 360 22.21 0.34 6.31
N TYR A 361 20.98 0.82 6.15
CA TYR A 361 20.64 2.22 6.05
C TYR A 361 19.73 2.62 7.20
N VAL A 362 19.95 3.79 7.79
CA VAL A 362 19.01 4.43 8.72
C VAL A 362 18.60 5.77 8.15
N LEU A 363 17.33 5.86 7.76
CA LEU A 363 16.72 7.02 7.12
C LEU A 363 15.97 7.84 8.17
N VAL A 364 16.52 9.00 8.52
CA VAL A 364 15.99 9.90 9.55
C VAL A 364 15.39 11.15 8.88
N PRO A 365 14.05 11.26 8.81
CA PRO A 365 13.41 12.39 8.16
C PRO A 365 13.40 13.65 9.05
N ASN A 366 13.55 14.82 8.43
CA ASN A 366 13.39 16.12 9.06
C ASN A 366 12.85 17.18 8.09
N GLY A 367 11.54 17.43 8.13
CA GLY A 367 10.89 18.34 7.19
C GLY A 367 11.07 17.83 5.76
N SER A 368 11.66 18.67 4.89
CA SER A 368 11.97 18.30 3.51
C SER A 368 13.29 17.52 3.33
N GLN A 369 14.01 17.28 4.43
CA GLN A 369 15.30 16.60 4.40
C GLN A 369 15.18 15.13 4.81
N MET A 370 16.01 14.29 4.20
CA MET A 370 16.29 12.93 4.65
C MET A 370 17.78 12.82 4.97
N VAL A 371 18.11 12.52 6.23
CA VAL A 371 19.47 12.16 6.64
C VAL A 371 19.60 10.65 6.63
N VAL A 372 20.52 10.13 5.83
CA VAL A 372 20.72 8.71 5.61
C VAL A 372 22.07 8.30 6.15
N PHE A 373 22.07 7.51 7.23
CA PHE A 373 23.26 6.80 7.68
C PHE A 373 23.38 5.51 6.87
N LEU A 374 24.49 5.28 6.18
CA LEU A 374 24.79 4.06 5.45
C LEU A 374 26.01 3.39 6.06
N THR A 375 25.91 2.08 6.26
CA THR A 375 27.03 1.24 6.61
C THR A 375 27.05 -0.08 5.86
N LYS A 376 28.25 -0.63 5.67
CA LYS A 376 28.43 -2.03 5.34
C LYS A 376 28.03 -2.92 6.52
N GLY A 377 27.57 -4.12 6.23
CA GLY A 377 27.12 -5.09 7.22
C GLY A 377 25.61 -5.32 7.17
N TYR A 378 25.24 -6.58 7.39
CA TYR A 378 23.86 -7.03 7.42
C TYR A 378 23.25 -6.86 8.82
N SER A 379 21.97 -6.48 8.87
CA SER A 379 21.23 -6.19 10.10
C SER A 379 20.01 -7.09 10.29
N ARG A 380 19.91 -8.20 9.56
CA ARG A 380 18.82 -9.17 9.70
C ARG A 380 19.38 -10.52 10.12
N ASN A 381 18.58 -11.29 10.84
CA ASN A 381 18.90 -12.68 11.17
C ASN A 381 18.21 -13.58 10.13
N ASP A 382 18.97 -14.37 9.39
CA ASP A 382 18.41 -15.16 8.27
C ASP A 382 17.45 -16.25 8.71
N THR A 383 17.64 -16.80 9.90
CA THR A 383 16.80 -17.86 10.45
C THR A 383 15.45 -17.32 10.92
N THR A 384 15.45 -16.15 11.58
CA THR A 384 14.25 -15.59 12.23
C THR A 384 13.60 -14.46 11.43
N GLY A 385 14.29 -13.93 10.42
CA GLY A 385 13.92 -12.72 9.70
C GLY A 385 13.96 -11.43 10.53
N LYS A 386 14.36 -11.50 11.80
CA LYS A 386 14.37 -10.34 12.72
C LYS A 386 15.44 -9.35 12.30
N ILE A 387 15.06 -8.08 12.19
CA ILE A 387 15.97 -6.98 11.92
C ILE A 387 16.42 -6.37 13.25
N THR A 388 17.73 -6.21 13.41
CA THR A 388 18.38 -5.61 14.59
C THR A 388 19.43 -4.60 14.15
N LEU A 389 19.55 -3.52 14.90
CA LEU A 389 20.58 -2.52 14.66
C LEU A 389 21.92 -2.99 15.22
N GLN A 390 23.00 -2.87 14.45
CA GLN A 390 24.35 -3.21 14.93
C GLN A 390 24.74 -2.28 16.10
N ALA A 391 25.51 -2.80 17.07
CA ALA A 391 25.79 -2.08 18.32
C ALA A 391 26.44 -0.70 18.09
N TRP A 392 27.42 -0.64 17.17
CA TRP A 392 28.17 0.58 16.92
C TRP A 392 27.33 1.66 16.21
N ILE A 393 26.49 1.30 15.25
CA ILE A 393 25.63 2.27 14.57
C ILE A 393 24.54 2.77 15.52
N ASN A 394 24.07 1.91 16.45
CA ASN A 394 23.20 2.31 17.55
C ASN A 394 23.87 3.35 18.46
N GLU A 395 25.16 3.18 18.78
CA GLU A 395 25.90 4.17 19.58
C GLU A 395 26.05 5.51 18.86
N VAL A 396 26.47 5.51 17.60
CA VAL A 396 26.58 6.76 16.80
C VAL A 396 25.22 7.46 16.71
N LEU A 397 24.16 6.73 16.34
CA LEU A 397 22.81 7.28 16.27
C LEU A 397 22.27 7.75 17.63
N SER A 398 22.74 7.19 18.74
CA SER A 398 22.38 7.69 20.08
C SER A 398 22.95 9.07 20.37
N THR A 399 23.99 9.50 19.66
CA THR A 399 24.57 10.83 19.80
C THR A 399 24.03 11.82 18.77
N PHE A 400 23.25 11.34 17.79
CA PHE A 400 22.69 12.15 16.74
C PHE A 400 21.64 13.13 17.30
N LYS A 401 21.56 14.33 16.72
CA LYS A 401 20.45 15.28 16.93
C LYS A 401 20.34 16.25 15.76
N PHE A 402 19.15 16.78 15.57
CA PHE A 402 18.96 18.00 14.79
C PHE A 402 19.23 19.22 15.66
N ASN A 403 19.89 20.21 15.08
CA ASN A 403 20.15 21.50 15.71
C ASN A 403 18.95 22.41 15.43
N GLN A 404 18.61 23.28 16.40
CA GLN A 404 17.51 24.24 16.26
C GLN A 404 17.89 25.42 15.36
#